data_AF-A0A7G9QM16-F1
#
_entry.id   AF-A0A7G9QM16-F1
#
_cell.length_a   1.000
_cell.length_b   1.000
_cell.length_c   1.000
_cell.angle_alpha   90.00
_cell.angle_beta   90.00
_cell.angle_gamma   90.00
#
_symmetry.space_group_name_H-M   'P 1'
#
loop_
_entity.id
_entity.type
_entity.pdbx_description
1 polymer ?
#
loop_
_entity_poly.entity_id
_entity_poly.type
_entity_poly.pdbx_seq_one_letter_code
_entity_poly.pdbx_strand_id
1 'polypeptide(L)'
;MKRLLFCFPFFFLFVLGADAQEQYNVEVPKNILILKSTRKYADALATAKQAAVRMGTKLDLRENHPNAEIGLSLSPNDAKESGYEFPAYQARGDGAAANDNYISVEYSSAYKGFAKGYYIVVAAVSDIGSDTTADRLKKIKKFYPDAYTKRTFVWFGCMH
;
A
#
# COMPACT_ATOMS: atom_id res chain seq x y z
N MET A 1 27.84 -51.08 -48.22
CA MET A 1 28.47 -49.75 -48.30
C MET A 1 28.13 -49.00 -47.01
N LYS A 2 29.14 -48.77 -46.15
CA LYS A 2 29.00 -48.22 -44.80
C LYS A 2 28.85 -46.68 -44.88
N ARG A 3 27.76 -46.13 -44.34
CA ARG A 3 27.62 -44.67 -44.13
C ARG A 3 27.93 -44.37 -42.67
N LEU A 4 29.08 -43.74 -42.45
CA LEU A 4 29.56 -43.28 -41.16
C LEU A 4 28.90 -41.91 -40.89
N LEU A 5 27.93 -41.87 -39.96
CA LEU A 5 27.33 -40.63 -39.48
C LEU A 5 28.26 -39.99 -38.45
N PHE A 6 28.81 -38.82 -38.78
CA PHE A 6 29.55 -37.98 -37.85
C PHE A 6 28.55 -37.18 -37.00
N CYS A 7 28.49 -37.48 -35.69
CA CYS A 7 27.78 -36.67 -34.70
C CYS A 7 28.59 -35.40 -34.39
N PHE A 8 27.98 -34.23 -34.60
CA PHE A 8 28.49 -32.94 -34.15
C PHE A 8 27.92 -32.67 -32.74
N PRO A 9 28.72 -32.49 -31.67
CA PRO A 9 28.17 -32.04 -30.40
C PRO A 9 27.98 -30.53 -30.46
N PHE A 10 26.73 -30.11 -30.57
CA PHE A 10 26.32 -28.71 -30.45
C PHE A 10 26.32 -28.33 -28.96
N PHE A 11 27.42 -27.74 -28.50
CA PHE A 11 27.57 -27.25 -27.13
C PHE A 11 26.83 -25.90 -27.01
N PHE A 12 25.52 -25.94 -26.74
CA PHE A 12 24.75 -24.75 -26.42
C PHE A 12 24.94 -24.42 -24.94
N LEU A 13 25.92 -23.57 -24.64
CA LEU A 13 26.03 -22.89 -23.37
C LEU A 13 24.88 -21.87 -23.27
N PHE A 14 23.75 -22.31 -22.71
CA PHE A 14 22.73 -21.39 -22.20
C PHE A 14 23.33 -20.67 -20.99
N VAL A 15 23.78 -19.44 -21.21
CA VAL A 15 23.99 -18.47 -20.13
C VAL A 15 22.60 -18.08 -19.62
N LEU A 16 22.08 -18.85 -18.65
CA LEU A 16 20.96 -18.42 -17.82
C LEU A 16 21.55 -17.81 -16.55
N GLY A 17 21.43 -16.49 -16.42
CA GLY A 17 21.70 -15.85 -15.13
C GLY A 17 22.08 -14.38 -15.23
N ALA A 18 21.10 -13.52 -15.52
CA ALA A 18 21.19 -12.11 -15.15
C ALA A 18 19.80 -11.41 -15.09
N ASP A 19 18.81 -12.01 -14.41
CA ASP A 19 17.52 -11.33 -14.14
C ASP A 19 17.20 -11.37 -12.63
N ALA A 20 18.01 -10.69 -11.83
CA ALA A 20 17.73 -10.47 -10.39
C ALA A 20 17.47 -8.98 -10.06
N GLN A 21 17.48 -8.09 -11.08
CA GLN A 21 17.31 -6.65 -10.90
C GLN A 21 15.97 -6.09 -11.43
N GLU A 22 15.06 -6.92 -11.95
CA GLU A 22 13.81 -6.43 -12.57
C GLU A 22 12.62 -6.16 -11.60
N GLN A 23 12.78 -6.23 -10.27
CA GLN A 23 11.63 -6.06 -9.36
C GLN A 23 11.85 -5.00 -8.26
N TYR A 24 12.43 -3.84 -8.60
CA TYR A 24 12.55 -2.72 -7.67
C TYR A 24 12.28 -1.40 -8.42
N ASN A 25 11.68 -0.41 -7.77
CA ASN A 25 11.20 0.85 -8.35
C ASN A 25 10.03 0.67 -9.35
N VAL A 26 8.98 -0.05 -8.93
CA VAL A 26 7.80 -0.35 -9.76
C VAL A 26 6.49 -0.05 -9.02
N GLU A 27 5.43 0.26 -9.77
CA GLU A 27 4.07 0.33 -9.23
C GLU A 27 3.50 -1.10 -9.03
N VAL A 28 3.15 -1.45 -7.80
CA VAL A 28 2.57 -2.76 -7.45
C VAL A 28 1.09 -2.59 -7.10
N PRO A 29 0.19 -3.41 -7.67
CA PRO A 29 -1.23 -3.29 -7.40
C PRO A 29 -1.59 -3.82 -6.00
N LYS A 30 -2.41 -3.07 -5.26
CA LYS A 30 -2.87 -3.38 -3.90
C LYS A 30 -4.36 -3.15 -3.74
N ASN A 31 -4.96 -3.84 -2.77
CA ASN A 31 -6.26 -3.52 -2.20
C ASN A 31 -6.09 -2.68 -0.94
N ILE A 32 -6.83 -1.58 -0.85
CA ILE A 32 -6.97 -0.78 0.36
C ILE A 32 -8.35 -1.02 0.93
N LEU A 33 -8.44 -1.53 2.17
CA LEU A 33 -9.70 -1.73 2.88
C LEU A 33 -10.05 -0.46 3.66
N ILE A 34 -11.15 0.20 3.25
CA ILE A 34 -11.56 1.50 3.75
C ILE A 34 -12.85 1.36 4.56
N LEU A 35 -12.88 1.95 5.76
CA LEU A 35 -14.05 1.96 6.65
C LEU A 35 -14.93 3.20 6.47
N LYS A 36 -14.30 4.33 6.17
CA LYS A 36 -14.95 5.64 6.03
C LYS A 36 -14.12 6.53 5.12
N SER A 37 -14.81 7.38 4.37
CA SER A 37 -14.23 8.48 3.60
C SER A 37 -14.94 9.77 4.00
N THR A 38 -14.20 10.82 4.34
CA THR A 38 -14.76 12.12 4.77
C THR A 38 -13.79 13.25 4.44
N ARG A 39 -14.30 14.47 4.27
CA ARG A 39 -13.46 15.67 4.08
C ARG A 39 -12.94 16.27 5.39
N LYS A 40 -13.45 15.79 6.54
CA LYS A 40 -13.10 16.29 7.86
C LYS A 40 -12.17 15.30 8.57
N TYR A 41 -10.93 15.71 8.83
CA TYR A 41 -9.98 14.85 9.55
C TYR A 41 -10.48 14.39 10.91
N ALA A 42 -11.13 15.28 11.68
CA ALA A 42 -11.67 14.96 13.00
C ALA A 42 -12.66 13.78 12.94
N ASP A 43 -13.52 13.73 11.92
CA ASP A 43 -14.48 12.63 11.73
C ASP A 43 -13.76 11.32 11.37
N ALA A 44 -12.70 11.38 10.56
CA ALA A 44 -11.88 10.23 10.22
C ALA A 44 -11.14 9.71 11.44
N LEU A 45 -10.51 10.58 12.23
CA LEU A 45 -9.78 10.24 13.44
C LEU A 45 -10.69 9.64 14.52
N ALA A 46 -11.87 10.22 14.74
CA ALA A 46 -12.86 9.68 15.67
C ALA A 46 -13.27 8.26 15.26
N THR A 47 -13.52 8.05 13.96
CA THR A 47 -13.87 6.74 13.41
C THR A 47 -12.72 5.74 13.55
N ALA A 48 -11.48 6.15 13.26
CA ALA A 48 -10.29 5.32 13.38
C ALA A 48 -10.06 4.85 14.84
N LYS A 49 -10.18 5.76 15.80
CA LYS A 49 -10.10 5.44 17.24
C LYS A 49 -11.19 4.45 17.67
N GLN A 50 -12.43 4.68 17.26
CA GLN A 50 -13.54 3.76 17.55
C GLN A 50 -13.31 2.38 16.92
N ALA A 51 -12.83 2.35 15.67
CA ALA A 51 -12.56 1.12 14.93
C ALA A 51 -11.45 0.28 15.60
N ALA A 52 -10.36 0.93 16.01
CA ALA A 52 -9.26 0.29 16.71
C ALA A 52 -9.73 -0.40 18.00
N VAL A 53 -10.52 0.30 18.82
CA VAL A 53 -11.09 -0.26 20.05
C VAL A 53 -12.08 -1.39 19.75
N ARG A 54 -13.07 -1.15 18.88
CA ARG A 54 -14.15 -2.09 18.59
C ARG A 54 -13.67 -3.40 17.98
N MET A 55 -12.60 -3.36 17.19
CA MET A 55 -12.05 -4.53 16.51
C MET A 55 -10.79 -5.09 17.18
N GLY A 56 -10.34 -4.51 18.30
CA GLY A 56 -9.09 -4.89 18.96
C GLY A 56 -7.87 -4.81 18.03
N THR A 57 -7.85 -3.82 17.14
CA THR A 57 -6.81 -3.66 16.11
C THR A 57 -5.94 -2.45 16.44
N LYS A 58 -4.62 -2.55 16.23
CA LYS A 58 -3.69 -1.42 16.47
C LYS A 58 -4.16 -0.16 15.73
N LEU A 59 -4.17 0.97 16.43
CA LEU A 59 -4.24 2.29 15.81
C LEU A 59 -2.81 2.76 15.56
N ASP A 60 -2.49 3.08 14.31
CA ASP A 60 -1.20 3.66 13.92
C ASP A 60 -1.46 4.79 12.94
N LEU A 61 -1.23 6.03 13.38
CA LEU A 61 -1.42 7.22 12.56
C LEU A 61 -0.14 7.58 11.80
N ARG A 62 0.95 6.82 11.95
CA ARG A 62 2.25 7.05 11.32
C ARG A 62 2.77 8.48 11.53
N GLU A 63 2.51 9.03 12.72
CA GLU A 63 2.80 10.42 13.13
C GLU A 63 2.27 11.51 12.17
N ASN A 64 1.35 11.15 11.29
CA ASN A 64 0.78 12.06 10.32
C ASN A 64 -0.27 12.97 10.97
N HIS A 65 -0.26 14.24 10.59
CA HIS A 65 -1.21 15.25 11.04
C HIS A 65 -1.79 16.03 9.86
N PRO A 66 -2.96 16.67 10.04
CA PRO A 66 -3.58 17.48 9.00
C PRO A 66 -2.67 18.60 8.51
N ASN A 67 -2.59 18.76 7.21
CA ASN A 67 -1.86 19.83 6.56
C ASN A 67 -2.77 20.53 5.55
N ALA A 68 -2.78 21.86 5.52
CA ALA A 68 -3.70 22.62 4.69
C ALA A 68 -3.39 22.54 3.18
N GLU A 69 -2.13 22.28 2.81
CA GLU A 69 -1.66 22.25 1.44
C GLU A 69 -1.81 20.85 0.84
N ILE A 70 -1.28 19.83 1.52
CA ILE A 70 -1.23 18.46 1.00
C ILE A 70 -2.22 17.50 1.68
N GLY A 71 -3.05 18.01 2.59
CA GLY A 71 -4.07 17.27 3.33
C GLY A 71 -3.54 16.58 4.58
N LEU A 72 -2.49 15.78 4.45
CA LEU A 72 -1.86 15.08 5.56
C LEU A 72 -0.35 15.17 5.41
N SER A 73 0.40 15.34 6.49
CA SER A 73 1.86 15.47 6.48
C SER A 73 2.50 14.85 7.72
N LEU A 74 3.73 14.39 7.58
CA LEU A 74 4.69 14.19 8.66
C LEU A 74 5.03 15.52 9.33
N SER A 75 5.49 15.49 10.59
CA SER A 75 6.05 16.67 11.25
C SER A 75 7.29 17.18 10.51
N PRO A 76 7.66 18.46 10.62
CA PRO A 76 8.89 18.97 10.02
C PRO A 76 10.14 18.18 10.44
N ASN A 77 10.18 17.70 11.69
CA ASN A 77 11.29 16.88 12.20
C ASN A 77 11.28 15.49 11.55
N ASP A 78 10.13 14.82 11.53
CA ASP A 78 10.03 13.46 10.94
C ASP A 78 10.30 13.48 9.43
N ALA A 79 9.83 14.53 8.72
CA ALA A 79 10.14 14.73 7.31
C ALA A 79 11.65 14.85 7.09
N LYS A 80 12.33 15.72 7.86
CA LYS A 80 13.78 15.91 7.80
C LYS A 80 14.55 14.63 8.14
N GLU A 81 14.18 13.93 9.22
CA GLU A 81 14.82 12.68 9.64
C GLU A 81 14.63 11.57 8.60
N SER A 82 13.51 11.61 7.87
CA SER A 82 13.21 10.68 6.78
C SER A 82 13.79 11.13 5.42
N GLY A 83 14.47 12.28 5.36
CA GLY A 83 15.11 12.79 4.14
C GLY A 83 14.18 13.52 3.16
N TYR A 84 12.99 13.94 3.58
CA TYR A 84 12.02 14.65 2.74
C TYR A 84 11.99 16.15 3.03
N GLU A 85 11.63 16.92 1.99
CA GLU A 85 11.21 18.31 2.16
C GLU A 85 9.82 18.36 2.79
N PHE A 86 9.62 19.29 3.72
CA PHE A 86 8.32 19.55 4.32
C PHE A 86 7.52 20.54 3.45
N PRO A 87 6.21 20.32 3.23
CA PRO A 87 5.39 19.25 3.78
C PRO A 87 5.59 17.92 3.03
N ALA A 88 5.55 16.80 3.76
CA ALA A 88 5.86 15.48 3.23
C ALA A 88 4.85 14.43 3.70
N TYR A 89 4.38 13.61 2.77
CA TYR A 89 3.47 12.51 3.04
C TYR A 89 3.73 11.32 2.13
N GLN A 90 3.76 10.14 2.71
CA GLN A 90 3.90 8.88 2.00
C GLN A 90 2.63 8.06 2.19
N ALA A 91 1.98 7.68 1.08
CA ALA A 91 0.80 6.84 1.16
C ALA A 91 1.14 5.50 1.81
N ARG A 92 0.26 4.99 2.66
CA ARG A 92 0.45 3.66 3.25
C ARG A 92 0.53 2.59 2.14
N GLY A 93 1.60 1.80 2.21
CA GLY A 93 1.96 0.80 1.23
C GLY A 93 3.15 1.22 0.35
N ASP A 94 3.45 2.51 0.19
CA ASP A 94 4.61 2.95 -0.59
C ASP A 94 5.94 2.54 0.06
N GLY A 95 6.98 2.46 -0.76
CA GLY A 95 8.33 2.03 -0.38
C GLY A 95 8.46 0.51 -0.42
N ALA A 96 8.00 -0.17 0.63
CA ALA A 96 8.17 -1.62 0.75
C ALA A 96 7.05 -2.44 0.08
N ALA A 97 5.98 -1.80 -0.42
CA ALA A 97 4.76 -2.49 -0.88
C ALA A 97 4.23 -3.50 0.16
N ALA A 98 4.41 -3.19 1.45
CA ALA A 98 4.08 -4.10 2.53
C ALA A 98 2.57 -4.28 2.67
N ASN A 99 2.17 -5.51 2.96
CA ASN A 99 0.82 -5.79 3.44
C ASN A 99 0.77 -5.57 4.95
N ASP A 100 -0.34 -5.03 5.44
CA ASP A 100 -0.51 -4.71 6.85
C ASP A 100 -2.00 -4.72 7.24
N ASN A 101 -2.28 -4.63 8.54
CA ASN A 101 -3.64 -4.81 9.06
C ASN A 101 -3.99 -3.92 10.28
N TYR A 102 -3.33 -2.77 10.42
CA TYR A 102 -3.65 -1.78 11.45
C TYR A 102 -4.66 -0.74 10.94
N ILE A 103 -5.28 0.00 11.87
CA ILE A 103 -6.15 1.14 11.56
C ILE A 103 -5.31 2.41 11.44
N SER A 104 -5.48 3.16 10.36
CA SER A 104 -4.88 4.47 10.16
C SER A 104 -5.85 5.47 9.52
N VAL A 105 -5.45 6.74 9.53
CA VAL A 105 -6.08 7.79 8.71
C VAL A 105 -5.10 8.15 7.61
N GLU A 106 -5.51 7.96 6.36
CA GLU A 106 -4.72 8.28 5.17
C GLU A 106 -5.41 9.38 4.37
N TYR A 107 -4.68 10.02 3.47
CA TYR A 107 -5.25 11.00 2.55
C TYR A 107 -5.42 10.43 1.14
N SER A 108 -6.65 10.48 0.64
CA SER A 108 -7.05 9.86 -0.62
C SER A 108 -6.32 10.43 -1.83
N SER A 109 -5.82 11.66 -1.72
CA SER A 109 -5.14 12.32 -2.84
C SER A 109 -3.82 11.68 -3.21
N ALA A 110 -3.15 10.96 -2.31
CA ALA A 110 -1.92 10.24 -2.64
C ALA A 110 -2.17 8.90 -3.35
N TYR A 111 -3.40 8.40 -3.37
CA TYR A 111 -3.73 7.15 -4.05
C TYR A 111 -4.20 7.40 -5.48
N LYS A 112 -3.69 6.60 -6.42
CA LYS A 112 -4.06 6.62 -7.84
C LYS A 112 -5.48 6.09 -8.02
N GLY A 113 -6.30 6.80 -8.80
CA GLY A 113 -7.70 6.41 -9.06
C GLY A 113 -8.67 6.60 -7.88
N PHE A 114 -8.22 7.23 -6.79
CA PHE A 114 -9.09 7.62 -5.67
C PHE A 114 -9.67 9.02 -5.91
N ALA A 115 -10.89 9.23 -5.43
CA ALA A 115 -11.44 10.58 -5.36
C ALA A 115 -10.55 11.44 -4.46
N LYS A 116 -10.12 12.60 -4.95
CA LYS A 116 -9.18 13.48 -4.24
C LYS A 116 -9.89 14.26 -3.12
N GLY A 117 -9.13 14.66 -2.11
CA GLY A 117 -9.60 15.57 -1.06
C GLY A 117 -10.34 14.93 0.11
N TYR A 118 -10.15 13.62 0.36
CA TYR A 118 -10.78 12.90 1.46
C TYR A 118 -9.73 12.33 2.42
N TYR A 119 -10.00 12.44 3.71
CA TYR A 119 -9.41 11.58 4.73
C TYR A 119 -10.15 10.25 4.72
N ILE A 120 -9.40 9.16 4.60
CA ILE A 120 -9.92 7.80 4.57
C ILE A 120 -9.43 7.03 5.79
N VAL A 121 -10.31 6.22 6.38
CA VAL A 121 -9.94 5.32 7.47
C VAL A 121 -9.58 3.97 6.86
N VAL A 122 -8.30 3.63 6.87
CA VAL A 122 -7.77 2.40 6.26
C VAL A 122 -7.56 1.35 7.34
N ALA A 123 -8.05 0.13 7.11
CA ALA A 123 -7.91 -0.99 8.04
C ALA A 123 -6.91 -2.06 7.58
N ALA A 124 -6.56 -2.09 6.30
CA ALA A 124 -5.59 -3.02 5.74
C ALA A 124 -5.12 -2.59 4.36
N VAL A 125 -3.86 -2.90 4.05
CA VAL A 125 -3.31 -2.99 2.69
C VAL A 125 -2.99 -4.46 2.42
N SER A 126 -3.43 -4.97 1.27
CA SER A 126 -3.20 -6.37 0.89
C SER A 126 -2.99 -6.56 -0.60
N ASP A 127 -2.42 -7.69 -0.98
CA ASP A 127 -2.29 -8.08 -2.39
C ASP A 127 -3.65 -8.29 -3.05
N ILE A 128 -3.68 -8.14 -4.38
CA ILE A 128 -4.84 -8.53 -5.17
C ILE A 128 -5.08 -10.04 -5.05
N GLY A 129 -6.36 -10.41 -4.86
CA GLY A 129 -6.76 -11.82 -4.82
C GLY A 129 -6.46 -12.53 -3.51
N SER A 130 -5.92 -11.85 -2.49
CA SER A 130 -5.74 -12.46 -1.18
C SER A 130 -7.10 -12.78 -0.53
N ASP A 131 -7.39 -14.07 -0.33
CA ASP A 131 -8.61 -14.58 0.31
C ASP A 131 -8.87 -13.91 1.68
N THR A 132 -7.78 -13.59 2.39
CA THR A 132 -7.83 -12.92 3.69
C THR A 132 -8.51 -11.55 3.64
N THR A 133 -8.50 -10.88 2.49
CA THR A 133 -9.09 -9.55 2.31
C THR A 133 -10.62 -9.62 2.26
N ALA A 134 -11.17 -10.59 1.52
CA ALA A 134 -12.61 -10.77 1.39
C ALA A 134 -13.24 -11.16 2.74
N ASP A 135 -12.61 -12.10 3.45
CA ASP A 135 -13.04 -12.52 4.79
C ASP A 135 -12.96 -11.38 5.81
N ARG A 136 -11.89 -10.58 5.74
CA ARG A 136 -11.73 -9.40 6.59
C ARG A 136 -12.83 -8.37 6.31
N LEU A 137 -13.10 -8.06 5.04
CA LEU A 137 -14.17 -7.15 4.67
C LEU A 137 -15.52 -7.64 5.20
N LYS A 138 -15.82 -8.93 5.07
CA LYS A 138 -17.06 -9.54 5.58
C LYS A 138 -17.21 -9.37 7.10
N LYS A 139 -16.12 -9.55 7.86
CA LYS A 139 -16.12 -9.35 9.32
C LYS A 139 -16.31 -7.88 9.69
N ILE A 140 -15.57 -6.99 9.02
CA ILE A 140 -15.63 -5.54 9.25
C ILE A 140 -17.02 -4.98 8.94
N LYS A 141 -17.67 -5.45 7.86
CA LYS A 141 -19.01 -5.00 7.46
C LYS A 141 -20.09 -5.22 8.51
N LYS A 142 -19.87 -6.10 9.50
CA LYS A 142 -20.78 -6.25 10.65
C LYS A 142 -20.80 -5.02 11.55
N PHE A 143 -19.72 -4.25 11.58
CA PHE A 143 -19.56 -3.04 12.40
C PHE A 143 -19.57 -1.76 11.56
N TYR A 144 -19.15 -1.86 10.30
CA TYR A 144 -19.01 -0.75 9.34
C TYR A 144 -19.64 -1.17 8.00
N PRO A 145 -20.99 -1.09 7.84
CA PRO A 145 -21.69 -1.61 6.66
C PRO A 145 -21.21 -1.03 5.33
N ASP A 146 -20.81 0.24 5.35
CA ASP A 146 -20.31 0.98 4.18
C ASP A 146 -18.84 0.71 3.87
N ALA A 147 -18.16 -0.14 4.66
CA ALA A 147 -16.77 -0.48 4.38
C ALA A 147 -16.63 -1.15 3.02
N TYR A 148 -15.54 -0.86 2.31
CA TYR A 148 -15.27 -1.39 0.99
C TYR A 148 -13.78 -1.60 0.77
N THR A 149 -13.43 -2.36 -0.26
CA THR A 149 -12.06 -2.44 -0.76
C THR A 149 -11.95 -1.67 -2.06
N LYS A 150 -10.83 -0.98 -2.25
CA LYS A 150 -10.53 -0.29 -3.51
C LYS A 150 -9.13 -0.63 -3.96
N ARG A 151 -8.99 -0.96 -5.24
CA ARG A 151 -7.70 -1.23 -5.87
C ARG A 151 -6.99 0.09 -6.19
N THR A 152 -5.68 0.09 -5.98
CA THR A 152 -4.74 1.15 -6.36
C THR A 152 -3.40 0.51 -6.70
N PHE A 153 -2.47 1.32 -7.17
CA PHE A 153 -1.05 0.98 -7.19
C PHE A 153 -0.36 1.70 -6.03
N VAL A 154 0.67 1.07 -5.48
CA VAL A 154 1.62 1.66 -4.51
C VAL A 154 3.03 1.48 -5.06
N TRP A 155 3.94 2.36 -4.67
CA TRP A 155 5.34 2.28 -5.09
C TRP A 155 6.08 1.19 -4.33
N PHE A 156 6.76 0.29 -5.04
CA PHE A 156 7.73 -0.65 -4.48
C PHE A 156 9.13 -0.24 -4.93
N GLY A 157 9.91 0.38 -4.05
CA GLY A 157 11.21 0.94 -4.40
C GLY A 157 11.76 1.86 -3.31
N CYS A 158 12.90 2.48 -3.60
CA CYS A 158 13.40 3.54 -2.73
C CYS A 158 12.44 4.72 -2.78
N MET A 159 12.16 5.29 -1.62
CA MET A 159 11.44 6.54 -1.49
C MET A 159 12.53 7.58 -1.17
N HIS A 160 12.92 8.39 -2.16
CA HIS A 160 13.98 9.39 -2.05
C HIS A 160 13.58 10.67 -2.78
#